data_AF-S4XCA9-F1
#
_entry.id   AF-S4XCA9-F1
#
_cell.length_a   1.000
_cell.length_b   1.000
_cell.length_c   1.000
_cell.angle_alpha   90.00
_cell.angle_beta   90.00
_cell.angle_gamma   90.00
#
_symmetry.space_group_name_H-M   'P 1'
#
loop_
_entity.id
_entity.type
_entity.pdbx_description
1 polymer ?
#
loop_
_entity_poly.entity_id
_entity_poly.type
_entity_poly.pdbx_seq_one_letter_code
_entity_poly.pdbx_strand_id
1 'polypeptide(L)'
;MGAFTEQPQITRADLPGFPDGVEIGMIWAQTTAGVIGDGDDMPWHLPEDLRHFQATTVGTPVVMGRVSWEALHPKFRPLPGRDNHVITRDPGYDAPGGTVHTTLPEAVLAAGRSAVASGAHTVWILGGGHVYRQCVPVADRVVVTEIACGSPERFRVTAPDMRADADFTVSDGPWLTSERGTALTGEKPVRYRISEFTRKDLT
;
A
#
# COMPACT_ATOMS: atom_id res chain seq x y z
N MET A 1 2.12 -24.15 -13.94
CA MET A 1 1.27 -22.94 -14.06
C MET A 1 0.20 -23.05 -12.97
N GLY A 2 0.57 -22.72 -11.73
CA GLY A 2 -0.34 -22.84 -10.59
C GLY A 2 -1.39 -21.75 -10.67
N ALA A 3 -2.66 -22.13 -10.56
CA ALA A 3 -3.75 -21.18 -10.46
C ALA A 3 -3.45 -20.19 -9.33
N PHE A 4 -3.44 -18.89 -9.63
CA PHE A 4 -3.44 -17.85 -8.63
C PHE A 4 -4.79 -17.93 -7.91
N THR A 5 -4.87 -18.75 -6.84
CA THR A 5 -6.03 -18.72 -5.98
C THR A 5 -6.08 -17.34 -5.35
N GLU A 6 -7.04 -16.52 -5.75
CA GLU A 6 -7.38 -15.30 -5.02
C GLU A 6 -7.61 -15.72 -3.57
N GLN A 7 -6.70 -15.33 -2.67
CA GLN A 7 -6.97 -15.44 -1.26
C GLN A 7 -8.17 -14.56 -0.91
N PRO A 8 -9.00 -15.02 0.03
CA PRO A 8 -10.18 -14.27 0.43
C PRO A 8 -9.80 -12.90 0.95
N GLN A 9 -10.68 -11.94 0.70
CA GLN A 9 -10.62 -10.65 1.35
C GLN A 9 -10.88 -10.83 2.85
N ILE A 10 -10.28 -9.96 3.65
CA ILE A 10 -10.57 -9.91 5.07
C ILE A 10 -11.69 -8.91 5.32
N THR A 11 -12.46 -9.16 6.38
CA THR A 11 -13.57 -8.35 6.84
C THR A 11 -13.30 -7.86 8.27
N ARG A 12 -14.12 -6.93 8.77
CA ARG A 12 -14.01 -6.49 10.17
C ARG A 12 -14.22 -7.64 11.17
N ALA A 13 -14.96 -8.69 10.80
CA ALA A 13 -15.14 -9.88 11.63
C ALA A 13 -13.84 -10.69 11.80
N ASP A 14 -12.92 -10.61 10.83
CA ASP A 14 -11.59 -11.23 10.90
C ASP A 14 -10.61 -10.42 11.78
N LEU A 15 -11.00 -9.21 12.19
CA LEU A 15 -10.20 -8.30 13.01
C LEU A 15 -10.83 -8.05 14.39
N PRO A 16 -11.10 -9.11 15.20
CA PRO A 16 -11.70 -8.95 16.51
C PRO A 16 -10.79 -8.14 17.44
N GLY A 17 -11.36 -7.12 18.09
CA GLY A 17 -10.62 -6.27 19.01
C GLY A 17 -9.61 -5.35 18.32
N PHE A 18 -9.74 -5.11 17.01
CA PHE A 18 -9.03 -4.01 16.37
C PHE A 18 -9.40 -2.69 17.08
N PRO A 19 -8.42 -1.84 17.46
CA PRO A 19 -8.71 -0.70 18.34
C PRO A 19 -9.65 0.32 17.72
N ASP A 20 -10.64 0.77 18.49
CA ASP A 20 -11.49 1.89 18.12
C ASP A 20 -10.65 3.17 17.95
N GLY A 21 -11.00 3.99 16.95
CA GLY A 21 -10.30 5.24 16.66
C GLY A 21 -8.93 5.09 15.97
N VAL A 22 -8.54 3.86 15.59
CA VAL A 22 -7.43 3.62 14.66
C VAL A 22 -8.01 3.34 13.28
N GLU A 23 -7.53 4.06 12.27
CA GLU A 23 -7.89 3.84 10.87
C GLU A 23 -7.02 2.74 10.22
N ILE A 24 -7.60 2.01 9.28
CA ILE A 24 -6.87 1.17 8.33
C ILE A 24 -6.75 1.96 7.01
N GLY A 25 -5.56 2.51 6.78
CA GLY A 25 -5.21 3.21 5.55
C GLY A 25 -4.51 2.30 4.55
N MET A 26 -4.72 2.50 3.25
CA MET A 26 -3.87 1.93 2.20
C MET A 26 -3.20 3.05 1.41
N ILE A 27 -1.96 2.86 0.99
CA ILE A 27 -1.23 3.84 0.20
C ILE A 27 -0.39 3.18 -0.90
N TRP A 28 -0.49 3.69 -2.14
CA TRP A 28 0.36 3.27 -3.26
C TRP A 28 0.46 4.33 -4.36
N ALA A 29 1.35 4.06 -5.32
CA ALA A 29 1.43 4.78 -6.58
C ALA A 29 1.14 3.84 -7.76
N GLN A 30 0.47 4.34 -8.79
CA GLN A 30 0.09 3.57 -9.97
C GLN A 30 0.19 4.38 -11.27
N THR A 31 0.35 3.69 -12.39
CA THR A 31 0.05 4.28 -13.71
C THR A 31 -1.45 4.63 -13.83
N THR A 32 -1.82 5.40 -14.85
CA THR A 32 -3.23 5.62 -15.22
C THR A 32 -3.99 4.34 -15.58
N ALA A 33 -3.29 3.24 -15.86
CA ALA A 33 -3.86 1.91 -16.10
C ALA A 33 -3.87 1.01 -14.85
N GLY A 34 -3.54 1.53 -13.67
CA GLY A 34 -3.57 0.77 -12.40
C GLY A 34 -2.35 -0.12 -12.14
N VAL A 35 -1.34 -0.11 -13.03
CA VAL A 35 -0.09 -0.86 -12.84
C VAL A 35 0.74 -0.26 -11.71
N ILE A 36 1.19 -1.13 -10.80
CA ILE A 36 2.00 -0.83 -9.61
C ILE A 36 3.36 -1.54 -9.61
N GLY A 37 3.84 -2.02 -10.76
CA GLY A 37 5.14 -2.68 -10.88
C GLY A 37 5.06 -4.14 -11.36
N ASP A 38 6.15 -4.87 -11.16
CA ASP A 38 6.30 -6.29 -11.50
C ASP A 38 6.64 -7.19 -10.29
N GLY A 39 6.81 -6.59 -9.11
CA GLY A 39 7.24 -7.28 -7.89
C GLY A 39 8.68 -6.96 -7.50
N ASP A 40 9.48 -6.43 -8.44
CA ASP A 40 10.87 -6.04 -8.22
C ASP A 40 11.10 -4.54 -8.46
N ASP A 41 10.45 -3.97 -9.48
CA ASP A 41 10.64 -2.58 -9.91
C ASP A 41 9.32 -1.90 -10.32
N MET A 42 9.39 -0.57 -10.49
CA MET A 42 8.30 0.28 -10.95
C MET A 42 8.62 0.82 -12.36
N PRO A 43 7.62 1.05 -13.24
CA PRO A 43 7.86 1.64 -14.55
C PRO A 43 8.17 3.15 -14.51
N TRP A 44 8.34 3.72 -13.31
CA TRP A 44 8.67 5.13 -13.09
C TRP A 44 9.64 5.30 -11.92
N HIS A 45 10.25 6.47 -11.87
CA HIS A 45 10.86 7.02 -10.67
C HIS A 45 10.20 8.36 -10.38
N LEU A 46 9.59 8.53 -9.21
CA LEU A 46 8.85 9.74 -8.82
C LEU A 46 9.25 10.20 -7.40
N PRO A 47 10.24 11.11 -7.27
CA PRO A 47 10.71 11.58 -5.96
C PRO A 47 9.63 12.24 -5.09
N GLU A 48 8.66 12.92 -5.71
CA GLU A 48 7.57 13.59 -5.02
C GLU A 48 6.63 12.59 -4.33
N ASP A 49 6.35 11.46 -4.98
CA ASP A 49 5.58 10.36 -4.38
C ASP A 49 6.35 9.72 -3.21
N LEU A 50 7.64 9.43 -3.38
CA LEU A 50 8.46 8.88 -2.29
C LEU A 50 8.46 9.79 -1.05
N ARG A 51 8.53 11.11 -1.26
CA ARG A 51 8.43 12.10 -0.17
C ARG A 51 7.04 12.10 0.47
N HIS A 52 5.99 12.07 -0.35
CA HIS A 52 4.62 12.00 0.14
C HIS A 52 4.39 10.73 0.95
N PHE A 53 4.73 9.56 0.41
CA PHE A 53 4.69 8.27 1.08
C PHE A 53 5.40 8.29 2.43
N GLN A 54 6.62 8.84 2.48
CA GLN A 54 7.35 8.96 3.74
C GLN A 54 6.63 9.87 4.74
N ALA A 55 6.18 11.04 4.31
CA ALA A 55 5.49 12.00 5.16
C ALA A 55 4.17 11.43 5.72
N THR A 56 3.46 10.64 4.91
CA THR A 56 2.17 10.03 5.27
C THR A 56 2.34 8.85 6.23
N THR A 57 3.43 8.08 6.11
CA THR A 57 3.59 6.82 6.85
C THR A 57 4.55 6.88 8.04
N VAL A 58 5.42 7.89 8.13
CA VAL A 58 6.38 7.96 9.26
C VAL A 58 5.65 8.08 10.61
N GLY A 59 6.17 7.41 11.64
CA GLY A 59 5.57 7.42 12.98
C GLY A 59 4.37 6.48 13.15
N THR A 60 4.04 5.67 12.14
CA THR A 60 2.91 4.74 12.15
C THR A 60 3.37 3.30 11.95
N PRO A 61 2.57 2.30 12.38
CA PRO A 61 2.77 0.92 11.98
C PRO A 61 2.37 0.70 10.52
N VAL A 62 3.16 -0.12 9.82
CA VAL A 62 2.98 -0.45 8.41
C VAL A 62 2.91 -1.95 8.20
N VAL A 63 2.03 -2.40 7.31
CA VAL A 63 1.80 -3.82 7.01
C VAL A 63 2.05 -4.07 5.53
N MET A 64 2.86 -5.08 5.22
CA MET A 64 3.14 -5.45 3.83
C MET A 64 3.38 -6.96 3.66
N GLY A 65 3.17 -7.46 2.45
CA GLY A 65 3.53 -8.83 2.08
C GLY A 65 5.04 -9.00 1.88
N ARG A 66 5.54 -10.24 1.98
CA ARG A 66 6.95 -10.59 1.82
C ARG A 66 7.58 -10.03 0.54
N VAL A 67 6.90 -10.15 -0.61
CA VAL A 67 7.43 -9.65 -1.90
C VAL A 67 7.66 -8.14 -1.85
N SER A 68 6.72 -7.37 -1.28
CA SER A 68 6.87 -5.92 -1.13
C SER A 68 7.98 -5.55 -0.17
N TRP A 69 8.14 -6.30 0.93
CA TRP A 69 9.27 -6.17 1.83
C TRP A 69 10.60 -6.47 1.13
N GLU A 70 10.65 -7.52 0.31
CA GLU A 70 11.83 -7.95 -0.44
C GLU A 70 12.24 -6.89 -1.50
N ALA A 71 11.26 -6.22 -2.10
CA ALA A 71 11.43 -5.15 -3.08
C ALA A 71 11.91 -3.81 -2.49
N LEU A 72 11.78 -3.59 -1.17
CA LEU A 72 12.34 -2.40 -0.54
C LEU A 72 13.86 -2.38 -0.73
N HIS A 73 14.37 -1.25 -1.22
CA HIS A 73 15.81 -1.05 -1.37
C HIS A 73 16.51 -1.29 -0.02
N PRO A 74 17.58 -2.13 0.05
CA PRO A 74 18.16 -2.58 1.32
C PRO A 74 18.56 -1.46 2.30
N LYS A 75 18.99 -0.30 1.78
CA LYS A 75 19.30 0.90 2.58
C LYS A 75 18.11 1.42 3.42
N PHE A 76 16.88 1.16 2.97
CA PHE A 76 15.66 1.68 3.58
C PHE A 76 14.77 0.56 4.14
N ARG A 77 15.33 -0.65 4.31
CA ARG A 77 14.64 -1.81 4.88
C ARG A 77 15.28 -2.18 6.23
N PRO A 78 14.54 -2.20 7.36
CA PRO A 78 13.14 -1.77 7.53
C PRO A 78 12.94 -0.28 7.20
N LEU A 79 11.70 0.08 6.90
CA LEU A 79 11.32 1.47 6.68
C LEU A 79 11.56 2.28 7.96
N PRO A 80 12.49 3.28 7.97
CA PRO A 80 12.88 3.95 9.19
C PRO A 80 11.72 4.72 9.83
N GLY A 81 11.66 4.72 11.17
CA GLY A 81 10.65 5.42 11.95
C GLY A 81 9.24 4.83 11.86
N ARG A 82 9.12 3.55 11.48
CA ARG A 82 7.86 2.81 11.35
C ARG A 82 7.97 1.45 12.01
N ASP A 83 6.88 0.96 12.61
CA ASP A 83 6.80 -0.44 13.03
C ASP A 83 6.44 -1.29 11.81
N ASN A 84 7.32 -2.19 11.38
CA ASN A 84 7.21 -2.89 10.11
C ASN A 84 6.66 -4.31 10.33
N HIS A 85 5.46 -4.59 9.85
CA HIS A 85 4.83 -5.91 9.89
C HIS A 85 4.89 -6.59 8.52
N VAL A 86 5.47 -7.78 8.45
CA VAL A 86 5.70 -8.53 7.21
C VAL A 86 4.89 -9.82 7.20
N ILE A 87 4.08 -10.01 6.16
CA ILE A 87 3.23 -11.19 6.02
C ILE A 87 3.90 -12.20 5.08
N THR A 88 4.03 -13.44 5.56
CA THR A 88 4.57 -14.56 4.78
C THR A 88 3.92 -15.87 5.21
N ARG A 89 3.81 -16.84 4.30
CA ARG A 89 3.36 -18.20 4.66
C ARG A 89 4.48 -19.08 5.21
N ASP A 90 5.72 -18.61 5.12
CA ASP A 90 6.90 -19.31 5.60
C ASP A 90 7.16 -18.94 7.07
N PRO A 91 6.83 -19.81 8.05
CA PRO A 91 7.05 -19.51 9.46
C PRO A 91 8.54 -19.42 9.84
N GLY A 92 9.45 -19.89 8.97
CA GLY A 92 10.90 -19.79 9.15
C GLY A 92 11.52 -18.55 8.50
N TYR A 93 10.72 -17.70 7.85
CA TYR A 93 11.23 -16.48 7.21
C TYR A 93 11.70 -15.47 8.26
N ASP A 94 12.91 -14.97 8.10
CA ASP A 94 13.46 -13.89 8.91
C ASP A 94 13.33 -12.55 8.17
N ALA A 95 12.75 -11.57 8.84
CA ALA A 95 12.65 -10.19 8.37
C ALA A 95 13.42 -9.28 9.34
N PRO A 96 14.74 -9.11 9.18
CA PRO A 96 15.54 -8.35 10.14
C PRO A 96 14.97 -6.94 10.37
N GLY A 97 14.63 -6.63 11.63
CA GLY A 97 14.05 -5.35 12.04
C GLY A 97 12.55 -5.17 11.73
N GLY A 98 11.90 -6.18 11.16
CA GLY A 98 10.45 -6.27 11.04
C GLY A 98 9.87 -7.38 11.91
N THR A 99 8.56 -7.35 12.11
CA THR A 99 7.80 -8.39 12.81
C THR A 99 7.10 -9.27 11.77
N VAL A 100 7.38 -10.58 11.79
CA VAL A 100 6.80 -11.55 10.85
C VAL A 100 5.47 -12.08 11.37
N HIS A 101 4.49 -12.17 10.47
CA HIS A 101 3.15 -12.73 10.73
C HIS A 101 2.83 -13.76 9.66
N THR A 102 2.09 -14.81 10.04
CA THR A 102 1.73 -15.88 9.10
C THR A 102 0.41 -15.63 8.39
N THR A 103 -0.37 -14.67 8.88
CA THR A 103 -1.67 -14.30 8.32
C THR A 103 -1.83 -12.78 8.27
N LEU A 104 -2.64 -12.32 7.32
CA LEU A 104 -2.97 -10.90 7.17
C LEU A 104 -3.75 -10.34 8.38
N PRO A 105 -4.81 -11.01 8.90
CA PRO A 105 -5.51 -10.52 10.10
C PRO A 105 -4.61 -10.35 11.32
N GLU A 106 -3.70 -11.30 11.56
CA GLU A 106 -2.73 -11.23 12.65
C GLU A 106 -1.84 -9.99 12.55
N ALA A 107 -1.29 -9.73 11.35
CA ALA A 107 -0.46 -8.56 11.09
C ALA A 107 -1.21 -7.25 11.32
N VAL A 108 -2.44 -7.15 10.82
CA VAL A 108 -3.28 -5.95 10.96
C VAL A 108 -3.66 -5.71 12.43
N LEU A 109 -4.03 -6.75 13.17
CA LEU A 109 -4.31 -6.64 14.60
C LEU A 109 -3.08 -6.24 15.41
N ALA A 110 -1.92 -6.81 15.10
CA ALA A 110 -0.66 -6.44 15.75
C ALA A 110 -0.29 -4.98 15.47
N ALA A 111 -0.42 -4.54 14.22
CA ALA A 111 -0.21 -3.16 13.82
C ALA A 111 -1.19 -2.21 14.54
N GLY A 112 -2.47 -2.58 14.66
CA GLY A 112 -3.46 -1.78 15.40
C GLY A 112 -3.04 -1.58 16.86
N ARG A 113 -2.59 -2.63 17.54
CA ARG A 113 -2.04 -2.52 18.91
C ARG A 113 -0.80 -1.63 18.97
N SER A 114 0.10 -1.75 17.99
CA SER A 114 1.26 -0.86 17.90
C SER A 114 0.83 0.60 17.72
N ALA A 115 -0.20 0.88 16.90
CA ALA A 115 -0.67 2.24 16.68
C ALA A 115 -1.10 2.89 18.00
N VAL A 116 -1.89 2.19 18.80
CA VAL A 116 -2.30 2.66 20.14
C VAL A 116 -1.08 2.90 21.04
N ALA A 117 -0.14 1.95 21.07
CA ALA A 117 1.04 2.05 21.93
C ALA A 117 1.96 3.23 21.56
N SER A 118 2.02 3.59 20.27
CA SER A 118 2.82 4.72 19.77
C SER A 118 2.05 6.05 19.69
N GLY A 119 0.76 6.06 20.02
CA GLY A 119 -0.12 7.22 19.84
C GLY A 119 -0.42 7.56 18.37
N ALA A 120 -0.22 6.61 17.46
CA ALA A 120 -0.63 6.75 16.06
C ALA A 120 -2.13 6.44 15.91
N HIS A 121 -2.76 7.08 14.92
CA HIS A 121 -4.18 6.92 14.62
C HIS A 121 -4.44 6.13 13.34
N THR A 122 -3.40 5.59 12.71
CA THR A 122 -3.52 4.87 11.42
C THR A 122 -2.54 3.71 11.36
N VAL A 123 -3.02 2.59 10.83
CA VAL A 123 -2.21 1.49 10.30
C VAL A 123 -2.17 1.63 8.79
N TRP A 124 -0.99 1.63 8.18
CA TRP A 124 -0.86 1.71 6.72
C TRP A 124 -0.55 0.36 6.09
N ILE A 125 -1.43 -0.10 5.20
CA ILE A 125 -1.17 -1.23 4.30
C ILE A 125 -0.37 -0.72 3.10
N LEU A 126 0.81 -1.31 2.89
CA LEU A 126 1.76 -0.94 1.83
C LEU A 126 1.81 -1.97 0.69
N GLY A 127 0.84 -2.90 0.65
CA GLY A 127 0.68 -3.85 -0.43
C GLY A 127 1.54 -5.11 -0.29
N GLY A 128 1.83 -5.84 -1.36
CA GLY A 128 1.56 -5.51 -2.76
C GLY A 128 0.12 -5.72 -3.21
N GLY A 129 -0.09 -5.82 -4.52
CA GLY A 129 -1.43 -5.91 -5.15
C GLY A 129 -2.36 -6.95 -4.52
N HIS A 130 -1.82 -8.09 -4.09
CA HIS A 130 -2.62 -9.11 -3.41
C HIS A 130 -3.12 -8.65 -2.05
N VAL A 131 -2.23 -8.10 -1.21
CA VAL A 131 -2.56 -7.58 0.12
C VAL A 131 -3.55 -6.41 0.00
N TYR A 132 -3.36 -5.51 -0.97
CA TYR A 132 -4.31 -4.43 -1.21
C TYR A 132 -5.72 -4.96 -1.50
N ARG A 133 -5.87 -5.91 -2.45
CA ARG A 133 -7.18 -6.49 -2.78
C ARG A 133 -7.85 -7.14 -1.56
N GLN A 134 -7.07 -7.81 -0.71
CA GLN A 134 -7.60 -8.45 0.48
C GLN A 134 -8.07 -7.44 1.54
N CYS A 135 -7.42 -6.28 1.63
CA CYS A 135 -7.72 -5.25 2.62
C CYS A 135 -8.81 -4.25 2.18
N VAL A 136 -9.24 -4.24 0.91
CA VAL A 136 -10.28 -3.30 0.42
C VAL A 136 -11.49 -3.26 1.35
N PRO A 137 -12.10 -4.38 1.80
CA PRO A 137 -13.33 -4.32 2.62
C PRO A 137 -13.14 -3.78 4.05
N VAL A 138 -11.91 -3.71 4.55
CA VAL A 138 -11.61 -3.19 5.90
C VAL A 138 -10.95 -1.81 5.89
N ALA A 139 -10.52 -1.32 4.73
CA ALA A 139 -9.86 -0.02 4.62
C ALA A 139 -10.86 1.11 4.87
N ASP A 140 -10.47 2.09 5.70
CA ASP A 140 -11.21 3.32 5.96
C ASP A 140 -10.83 4.40 4.95
N ARG A 141 -9.55 4.41 4.55
CA ARG A 141 -8.97 5.37 3.63
C ARG A 141 -8.00 4.72 2.66
N VAL A 142 -7.95 5.24 1.45
CA VAL A 142 -6.96 4.87 0.44
C VAL A 142 -6.33 6.12 -0.18
N VAL A 143 -5.01 6.18 -0.23
CA VAL A 143 -4.25 7.27 -0.84
C VAL A 143 -3.53 6.73 -2.07
N VAL A 144 -3.88 7.27 -3.25
CA VAL A 144 -3.35 6.80 -4.53
C VAL A 144 -2.62 7.94 -5.23
N THR A 145 -1.34 7.75 -5.51
CA THR A 145 -0.62 8.59 -6.47
C THR A 145 -0.85 8.04 -7.88
N GLU A 146 -1.66 8.72 -8.69
CA GLU A 146 -1.83 8.40 -10.11
C GLU A 146 -0.75 9.10 -10.94
N ILE A 147 -0.05 8.36 -11.79
CA ILE A 147 1.08 8.84 -12.59
C ILE A 147 0.73 8.69 -14.06
N ALA A 148 0.79 9.80 -14.80
CA ALA A 148 0.51 9.87 -16.22
C ALA A 148 1.68 9.30 -17.02
N CYS A 149 1.84 7.98 -16.97
CA CYS A 149 2.78 7.21 -17.76
C CYS A 149 2.22 5.83 -18.12
N GLY A 150 2.74 5.25 -19.20
CA GLY A 150 2.51 3.85 -19.55
C GLY A 150 3.36 2.89 -18.71
N SER A 151 3.31 1.61 -19.09
CA SER A 151 4.20 0.60 -18.54
C SER A 151 4.59 -0.42 -19.62
N PRO A 152 5.87 -0.85 -19.68
CA PRO A 152 6.27 -1.99 -20.50
C PRO A 152 5.53 -3.28 -20.09
N GLU A 153 5.38 -4.23 -21.03
CA GLU A 153 4.60 -5.47 -20.82
C GLU A 153 5.06 -6.37 -19.65
N ARG A 154 6.28 -6.17 -19.15
CA ARG A 154 6.79 -6.92 -17.99
C ARG A 154 6.08 -6.53 -16.68
N PHE A 155 5.59 -5.29 -16.59
CA PHE A 155 4.89 -4.78 -15.41
C PHE A 155 3.43 -5.23 -15.44
N ARG A 156 3.12 -6.23 -14.62
CA ARG A 156 1.82 -6.93 -14.63
C ARG A 156 1.07 -6.86 -13.31
N VAL A 157 1.70 -6.32 -12.26
CA VAL A 157 1.06 -6.20 -10.96
C VAL A 157 0.19 -4.95 -10.98
N THR A 158 -1.09 -5.11 -10.68
CA THR A 158 -2.04 -4.00 -10.56
C THR A 158 -2.61 -3.90 -9.15
N ALA A 159 -2.98 -2.67 -8.77
CA ALA A 159 -3.77 -2.38 -7.57
C ALA A 159 -5.27 -2.62 -7.82
N PRO A 160 -6.11 -2.62 -6.77
CA PRO A 160 -7.56 -2.52 -6.92
C PRO A 160 -7.97 -1.23 -7.64
N ASP A 161 -9.02 -1.31 -8.47
CA ASP A 161 -9.65 -0.12 -9.06
C ASP A 161 -10.58 0.54 -8.05
N MET A 162 -10.03 1.47 -7.26
CA MET A 162 -10.80 2.19 -6.23
C MET A 162 -11.88 3.11 -6.80
N ARG A 163 -11.78 3.50 -8.08
CA ARG A 163 -12.83 4.33 -8.72
C ARG A 163 -14.06 3.51 -9.11
N ALA A 164 -13.89 2.20 -9.29
CA ALA A 164 -14.98 1.27 -9.52
C ALA A 164 -15.68 0.83 -8.22
N ASP A 165 -15.05 1.08 -7.06
CA ASP A 165 -15.60 0.69 -5.76
C ASP A 165 -16.67 1.70 -5.29
N ALA A 166 -17.92 1.22 -5.21
CA ALA A 166 -19.07 2.05 -4.85
C ALA A 166 -19.10 2.45 -3.37
N ASP A 167 -18.32 1.80 -2.50
CA ASP A 167 -18.30 2.07 -1.06
C ASP A 167 -17.39 3.25 -0.71
N PHE A 168 -16.66 3.80 -1.68
CA PHE A 168 -15.75 4.92 -1.49
C PHE A 168 -16.25 6.19 -2.18
N THR A 169 -15.92 7.34 -1.58
CA THR A 169 -15.90 8.64 -2.27
C THR A 169 -14.46 8.98 -2.62
N VAL A 170 -14.24 9.80 -3.65
CA VAL A 170 -12.90 10.21 -4.09
C VAL A 170 -12.76 11.73 -4.12
N SER A 171 -11.64 12.20 -3.59
CA SER A 171 -11.17 13.58 -3.67
C SER A 171 -9.88 13.62 -4.50
N ASP A 172 -9.95 14.26 -5.67
CA ASP A 172 -8.82 14.36 -6.59
C ASP A 172 -8.02 15.64 -6.34
N GLY A 173 -6.73 15.47 -6.03
CA GLY A 173 -5.77 16.55 -6.12
C GLY A 173 -5.55 17.01 -7.57
N PRO A 174 -5.01 18.23 -7.76
CA PRO A 174 -4.67 18.70 -9.10
C PRO A 174 -3.54 17.84 -9.70
N TRP A 175 -3.52 17.77 -11.03
CA TRP A 175 -2.36 17.22 -11.73
C TRP A 175 -1.16 18.16 -11.59
N LEU A 176 -0.11 17.64 -10.98
CA LEU A 176 1.19 18.28 -10.80
C LEU A 176 2.18 17.76 -11.86
N THR A 177 3.26 18.52 -12.03
CA THR A 177 4.37 18.17 -12.90
C THR A 177 5.59 17.88 -12.02
N SER A 178 6.21 16.71 -12.20
CA SER A 178 7.43 16.36 -11.48
C SER A 178 8.64 17.06 -12.09
N GLU A 179 9.53 17.56 -11.23
CA GLU A 179 10.78 18.20 -11.67
C GLU A 179 11.83 17.20 -12.13
N ARG A 180 11.85 16.01 -11.50
CA ARG A 180 12.89 14.99 -11.70
C ARG A 180 12.35 13.59 -11.99
N GLY A 181 11.04 13.47 -12.13
CA GLY A 181 10.36 12.22 -12.40
C GLY A 181 10.73 11.66 -13.78
N THR A 182 10.80 10.34 -13.87
CA THR A 182 11.06 9.64 -15.13
C THR A 182 10.10 8.48 -15.29
N ALA A 183 9.74 8.16 -16.53
CA ALA A 183 8.97 6.99 -16.89
C ALA A 183 9.76 6.16 -17.90
N LEU A 184 9.73 4.82 -17.79
CA LEU A 184 10.43 3.92 -18.70
C LEU A 184 9.90 3.99 -20.13
N THR A 185 8.66 4.45 -20.31
CA THR A 185 8.00 4.70 -21.60
C THR A 185 8.36 6.07 -22.22
N GLY A 186 9.13 6.90 -21.52
CA GLY A 186 9.76 8.11 -22.08
C GLY A 186 9.00 9.42 -21.86
N GLU A 187 7.86 9.41 -21.16
CA GLU A 187 7.07 10.62 -20.88
C GLU A 187 7.88 11.66 -20.10
N LYS A 188 7.93 12.89 -20.64
CA LYS A 188 8.59 14.05 -20.03
C LYS A 188 7.82 15.35 -20.34
N PRO A 189 7.48 16.16 -19.33
CA PRO A 189 7.66 15.87 -17.91
C PRO A 189 6.68 14.79 -17.44
N VAL A 190 7.06 14.01 -16.42
CA VAL A 190 6.12 13.10 -15.75
C VAL A 190 5.13 13.94 -14.97
N ARG A 191 3.84 13.69 -15.18
CA ARG A 191 2.75 14.31 -14.42
C ARG A 191 2.15 13.30 -13.46
N TYR A 192 1.72 13.76 -12.30
CA TYR A 192 1.09 12.93 -11.28
C TYR A 192 -0.01 13.70 -10.55
N ARG A 193 -0.92 13.01 -9.91
CA ARG A 193 -1.85 13.58 -8.91
C ARG A 193 -1.98 12.62 -7.75
N ILE A 194 -2.37 13.15 -6.59
CA ILE A 194 -2.69 12.34 -5.42
C ILE A 194 -4.20 12.41 -5.23
N SER A 195 -4.82 11.24 -5.12
CA SER A 195 -6.25 11.06 -4.90
C SER A 195 -6.46 10.37 -3.56
N GLU A 196 -7.39 10.88 -2.76
CA GLU A 196 -7.79 10.29 -1.49
C GLU A 196 -9.18 9.70 -1.64
N PHE A 197 -9.32 8.43 -1.28
CA PHE A 197 -10.59 7.73 -1.22
C PHE A 197 -10.96 7.49 0.23
N THR A 198 -12.19 7.84 0.59
CA THR A 198 -12.71 7.67 1.95
C THR A 198 -13.93 6.78 1.90
N ARG A 199 -13.95 5.74 2.74
CA ARG A 199 -15.10 4.86 2.89
C ARG A 199 -16.33 5.68 3.27
N LYS A 200 -17.45 5.43 2.62
CA LYS A 200 -18.74 6.02 2.97
C LYS A 200 -19.20 5.42 4.29
N ASP A 201 -19.71 6.28 5.19
CA ASP A 201 -20.44 5.80 6.34
C ASP A 201 -21.63 4.96 5.86
N LEU A 202 -21.77 3.75 6.40
CA LEU A 202 -22.94 2.92 6.15
C LEU A 202 -24.13 3.57 6.87
N THR A 203 -24.91 4.37 6.14
CA THR A 203 -26.23 4.85 6.58
C THR A 203 -27.23 3.71 6.71
#